data_AF-A0A950N3V3-F1
#
_entry.id   AF-A0A950N3V3-F1
#
_cell.length_a   1.000
_cell.length_b   1.000
_cell.length_c   1.000
_cell.angle_alpha   90.00
_cell.angle_beta   90.00
_cell.angle_gamma   90.00
#
_symmetry.space_group_name_H-M   'P 1'
#
loop_
_entity.id
_entity.type
_entity.pdbx_description
1 polymer ?
#
loop_
_entity_poly.entity_id
_entity_poly.type
_entity_poly.pdbx_seq_one_letter_code
_entity_poly.pdbx_strand_id
1 'polypeptide(L)'
;MLIRGEARLARRSGGFHGGRLETPAAPPPGLAARVAAARAVADALTAARPLDERLTADPTQAKGGLDPRDRALARSIATVALRRLGTIRKALTLRLDKGMPRRGGALEWTLIVAAAQILFLDTPDHAAVDLAVKATRAEPASAPFAALANAVLRAIVRDRDQILADSDPLEDDTPAWLAQRWRSTYGESLARAIALAHRSEPTLDLSVRSDPAGWAEKLGGMVLPTGSVRLDTHAPVAELEGYAEGQWWVQDAAAALPARLLRPAAGMRVVDLCAAPGGKAAQLAAAGADLTAVDRSAERLKLLAANLARLSLNSEIVVADALA
;
A
#
# COMPACT_ATOMS: atom_id res chain seq x y z
N MET A 1 33.14 -88.60 -7.24
CA MET A 1 32.73 -88.58 -5.81
C MET A 1 31.45 -87.76 -5.72
N LEU A 2 30.33 -88.43 -5.47
CA LEU A 2 29.02 -87.83 -5.16
C LEU A 2 29.16 -86.94 -3.89
N ILE A 3 28.37 -85.89 -3.59
CA ILE A 3 26.93 -85.91 -3.23
C ILE A 3 26.42 -84.44 -3.14
N ARG A 4 25.27 -84.19 -3.82
CA ARG A 4 24.03 -83.40 -3.52
C ARG A 4 24.04 -82.09 -2.71
N GLY A 5 23.21 -81.15 -3.18
CA GLY A 5 22.47 -80.19 -2.33
C GLY A 5 21.74 -79.08 -3.11
N GLU A 6 20.46 -79.28 -3.47
CA GLU A 6 19.54 -78.23 -3.97
C GLU A 6 19.11 -77.28 -2.84
N ALA A 7 18.99 -75.96 -3.13
CA ALA A 7 18.18 -75.05 -2.32
C ALA A 7 17.66 -73.83 -3.11
N ARG A 8 16.36 -73.90 -3.43
CA ARG A 8 15.32 -72.86 -3.63
C ARG A 8 15.74 -71.38 -3.76
N LEU A 9 15.39 -70.78 -4.90
CA LEU A 9 15.21 -69.32 -5.06
C LEU A 9 14.03 -68.82 -4.20
N ALA A 10 14.32 -68.01 -3.19
CA ALA A 10 13.33 -67.21 -2.47
C ALA A 10 13.15 -65.86 -3.18
N ARG A 11 11.97 -65.62 -3.77
CA ARG A 11 11.53 -64.30 -4.23
C ARG A 11 11.35 -63.40 -2.99
N ARG A 12 12.23 -62.41 -2.81
CA ARG A 12 12.00 -61.30 -1.87
C ARG A 12 11.07 -60.28 -2.52
N SER A 13 9.82 -60.29 -2.10
CA SER A 13 8.86 -59.21 -2.32
C SER A 13 9.32 -57.95 -1.55
N GLY A 14 9.94 -57.01 -2.26
CA GLY A 14 10.22 -55.68 -1.74
C GLY A 14 8.92 -54.90 -1.60
N GLY A 15 8.46 -54.75 -0.36
CA GLY A 15 7.32 -53.89 -0.04
C GLY A 15 7.69 -52.43 -0.28
N PHE A 16 7.19 -51.86 -1.37
CA PHE A 16 7.15 -50.40 -1.55
C PHE A 16 6.27 -49.81 -0.45
N HIS A 17 6.90 -49.25 0.59
CA HIS A 17 6.23 -48.33 1.50
C HIS A 17 5.93 -47.07 0.70
N GLY A 18 4.69 -46.95 0.23
CA GLY A 18 4.14 -45.72 -0.31
C GLY A 18 4.11 -44.67 0.81
N GLY A 19 5.21 -43.93 0.95
CA GLY A 19 5.22 -42.68 1.68
C GLY A 19 4.19 -41.77 1.05
N ARG A 20 3.08 -41.51 1.76
CA ARG A 20 2.19 -40.41 1.41
C ARG A 20 3.06 -39.17 1.35
N LEU A 21 3.18 -38.58 0.16
CA LEU A 21 3.66 -37.21 0.02
C LEU A 21 2.72 -36.36 0.85
N GLU A 22 3.15 -35.98 2.05
CA GLU A 22 2.42 -35.02 2.87
C GLU A 22 2.28 -33.75 2.04
N THR A 23 1.05 -33.44 1.67
CA THR A 23 0.73 -32.14 1.08
C THR A 23 1.28 -31.08 2.02
N PRO A 24 2.12 -30.14 1.55
CA PRO A 24 2.70 -29.13 2.43
C PRO A 24 1.56 -28.44 3.18
N ALA A 25 1.65 -28.44 4.51
CA ALA A 25 0.64 -27.81 5.36
C ALA A 25 0.39 -26.38 4.89
N ALA A 26 -0.88 -25.97 4.86
CA ALA A 26 -1.24 -24.62 4.45
C ALA A 26 -0.47 -23.61 5.32
N PRO A 27 0.05 -22.51 4.72
CA PRO A 27 0.77 -21.51 5.49
C PRO A 27 -0.14 -20.95 6.60
N PRO A 28 0.44 -20.58 7.76
CA PRO A 28 -0.36 -20.04 8.85
C PRO A 28 -1.10 -18.76 8.42
N PRO A 29 -2.31 -18.51 8.94
CA PRO A 29 -3.11 -17.34 8.59
C PRO A 29 -2.31 -16.03 8.71
N GLY A 30 -2.45 -15.15 7.71
CA GLY A 30 -1.80 -13.84 7.68
C GLY A 30 -0.29 -13.86 7.39
N LEU A 31 0.35 -15.03 7.20
CA LEU A 31 1.74 -15.10 6.75
C LEU A 31 1.89 -14.56 5.32
N ALA A 32 0.97 -14.94 4.43
CA ALA A 32 0.99 -14.55 3.03
C ALA A 32 0.87 -13.02 2.87
N ALA A 33 -0.02 -12.37 3.64
CA ALA A 33 -0.12 -10.92 3.71
C ALA A 33 1.20 -10.22 4.09
N ARG A 34 1.91 -10.73 5.11
CA ARG A 34 3.17 -10.14 5.59
C ARG A 34 4.31 -10.31 4.57
N VAL A 35 4.38 -11.47 3.93
CA VAL A 35 5.35 -11.72 2.84
C VAL A 35 5.06 -10.80 1.65
N ALA A 36 3.79 -10.61 1.29
CA ALA A 36 3.41 -9.70 0.23
C ALA A 36 3.72 -8.24 0.57
N ALA A 37 3.46 -7.80 1.80
CA ALA A 37 3.83 -6.47 2.28
C ALA A 37 5.34 -6.24 2.18
N ALA A 38 6.16 -7.19 2.64
CA ALA A 38 7.62 -7.09 2.58
C ALA A 38 8.11 -6.97 1.13
N ARG A 39 7.55 -7.77 0.21
CA ARG A 39 7.86 -7.68 -1.22
C ARG A 39 7.45 -6.33 -1.81
N ALA A 40 6.27 -5.85 -1.47
CA ALA A 40 5.76 -4.56 -1.98
C ALA A 40 6.63 -3.38 -1.52
N VAL A 41 7.08 -3.39 -0.25
CA VAL A 41 8.06 -2.40 0.27
C VAL A 41 9.39 -2.51 -0.46
N ALA A 42 9.91 -3.73 -0.65
CA ALA A 42 11.15 -3.95 -1.39
C ALA A 42 11.09 -3.43 -2.83
N ASP A 43 10.00 -3.73 -3.54
CA ASP A 43 9.79 -3.30 -4.92
C ASP A 43 9.68 -1.77 -5.04
N ALA A 44 8.96 -1.13 -4.12
CA ALA A 44 8.84 0.32 -4.10
C ALA A 44 10.19 1.03 -3.94
N LEU A 45 11.07 0.47 -3.09
CA LEU A 45 12.34 1.09 -2.75
C LEU A 45 13.50 0.70 -3.68
N THR A 46 13.45 -0.48 -4.29
CA THR A 46 14.57 -1.01 -5.11
C THR A 46 14.29 -1.02 -6.60
N ALA A 47 13.02 -1.14 -7.01
CA ALA A 47 12.61 -1.22 -8.41
C ALA A 47 11.80 0.00 -8.87
N ALA A 48 11.63 1.01 -8.00
CA ALA A 48 10.82 2.21 -8.25
C ALA A 48 9.40 1.90 -8.78
N ARG A 49 8.84 0.75 -8.37
CA ARG A 49 7.47 0.34 -8.75
C ARG A 49 6.46 0.89 -7.76
N PRO A 50 5.39 1.57 -8.19
CA PRO A 50 4.35 2.06 -7.30
C PRO A 50 3.74 0.95 -6.45
N LEU A 51 3.47 1.25 -5.17
CA LEU A 51 2.88 0.30 -4.22
C LEU A 51 1.55 -0.28 -4.74
N ASP A 52 0.71 0.58 -5.33
CA ASP A 52 -0.61 0.18 -5.81
C ASP A 52 -0.54 -0.81 -6.97
N GLU A 53 0.45 -0.73 -7.86
CA GLU A 53 0.60 -1.67 -8.96
C GLU A 53 0.80 -3.12 -8.43
N ARG A 54 1.49 -3.25 -7.29
CA ARG A 54 1.78 -4.54 -6.66
C ARG A 54 0.62 -5.10 -5.84
N LEU A 55 -0.20 -4.22 -5.28
CA LEU A 55 -1.27 -4.61 -4.35
C LEU A 55 -2.67 -4.60 -4.98
N THR A 56 -2.85 -3.99 -6.15
CA THR A 56 -4.15 -3.95 -6.87
C THR A 56 -4.30 -5.05 -7.92
N ALA A 57 -3.31 -5.92 -8.12
CA ALA A 57 -3.36 -6.99 -9.12
C ALA A 57 -4.73 -7.72 -9.10
N ASP A 58 -5.35 -7.76 -10.27
CA ASP A 58 -6.75 -8.12 -10.51
C ASP A 58 -7.11 -9.47 -9.85
N PRO A 59 -8.13 -9.54 -8.97
CA PRO A 59 -8.57 -10.78 -8.33
C PRO A 59 -8.97 -11.86 -9.35
N THR A 60 -9.28 -11.50 -10.59
CA THR A 60 -9.64 -12.45 -11.65
C THR A 60 -8.42 -13.05 -12.40
N GLN A 61 -7.22 -12.45 -12.27
CA GLN A 61 -6.04 -12.88 -13.03
C GLN A 61 -5.03 -13.72 -12.23
N ALA A 62 -5.10 -13.72 -10.89
CA ALA A 62 -4.15 -14.46 -10.07
C ALA A 62 -4.72 -15.82 -9.63
N LYS A 63 -4.53 -16.86 -10.44
CA LYS A 63 -4.53 -18.24 -9.89
C LYS A 63 -3.42 -18.32 -8.83
N GLY A 64 -3.80 -18.26 -7.54
CA GLY A 64 -2.86 -18.19 -6.41
C GLY A 64 -2.63 -16.79 -5.82
N GLY A 65 -3.50 -15.81 -6.09
CA GLY A 65 -3.46 -14.49 -5.47
C GLY A 65 -3.90 -14.49 -4.00
N LEU A 66 -3.52 -13.44 -3.26
CA LEU A 66 -4.06 -13.19 -1.91
C LEU A 66 -5.56 -12.96 -1.97
N ASP A 67 -6.28 -13.50 -0.98
CA ASP A 67 -7.67 -13.15 -0.75
C ASP A 67 -7.82 -11.65 -0.40
N PRO A 68 -9.03 -11.07 -0.52
CA PRO A 68 -9.24 -9.65 -0.29
C PRO A 68 -8.81 -9.15 1.10
N ARG A 69 -8.95 -9.96 2.15
CA ARG A 69 -8.57 -9.58 3.52
C ARG A 69 -7.06 -9.53 3.68
N ASP A 70 -6.37 -10.56 3.21
CA ASP A 70 -4.90 -10.61 3.24
C ASP A 70 -4.27 -9.49 2.40
N ARG A 71 -4.92 -9.11 1.29
CA ARG A 71 -4.50 -7.97 0.46
C ARG A 71 -4.68 -6.64 1.18
N ALA A 72 -5.82 -6.42 1.83
CA ALA A 72 -6.06 -5.22 2.63
C ALA A 72 -5.05 -5.10 3.77
N LEU A 73 -4.76 -6.21 4.46
CA LEU A 73 -3.74 -6.27 5.49
C LEU A 73 -2.34 -5.97 4.93
N ALA A 74 -1.96 -6.58 3.81
CA ALA A 74 -0.67 -6.34 3.16
C ALA A 74 -0.49 -4.86 2.79
N ARG A 75 -1.56 -4.22 2.27
CA ARG A 75 -1.58 -2.79 1.97
C ARG A 75 -1.40 -1.94 3.22
N SER A 76 -2.17 -2.21 4.28
CA SER A 76 -2.06 -1.46 5.53
C SER A 76 -0.63 -1.52 6.09
N ILE A 77 -0.05 -2.73 6.17
CA ILE A 77 1.32 -2.94 6.65
C ILE A 77 2.34 -2.21 5.78
N ALA A 78 2.28 -2.37 4.45
CA ALA A 78 3.25 -1.75 3.54
C ALA A 78 3.17 -0.22 3.56
N THR A 79 1.95 0.35 3.61
CA THR A 79 1.73 1.78 3.69
C THR A 79 2.33 2.36 4.97
N VAL A 80 2.06 1.75 6.13
CA VAL A 80 2.63 2.21 7.40
C VAL A 80 4.14 2.03 7.45
N ALA A 81 4.66 0.92 6.93
CA ALA A 81 6.09 0.67 6.83
C ALA A 81 6.82 1.74 6.00
N LEU A 82 6.26 2.15 4.86
CA LEU A 82 6.84 3.21 4.02
C LEU A 82 6.70 4.58 4.68
N ARG A 83 5.55 4.88 5.30
CA ARG A 83 5.31 6.15 5.99
C ARG A 83 6.22 6.37 7.20
N ARG A 84 6.59 5.29 7.89
CA ARG A 84 7.43 5.31 9.11
C ARG A 84 8.81 4.69 8.89
N LEU A 85 9.26 4.64 7.64
CA LEU A 85 10.43 3.88 7.23
C LEU A 85 11.70 4.34 7.93
N GLY A 86 11.85 5.65 8.14
CA GLY A 86 13.03 6.20 8.78
C GLY A 86 13.09 5.89 10.26
N THR A 87 11.98 6.08 10.99
CA THR A 87 11.88 5.67 12.40
C THR A 87 12.15 4.16 12.54
N ILE A 88 11.58 3.34 11.68
CA ILE A 88 11.79 1.88 11.70
C ILE A 88 13.27 1.53 11.45
N ARG A 89 13.89 2.13 10.42
CA ARG A 89 15.31 1.88 10.11
C ARG A 89 16.24 2.34 11.22
N LYS A 90 15.97 3.47 11.85
CA LYS A 90 16.70 3.95 13.04
C LYS A 90 16.58 2.94 14.19
N ALA A 91 15.37 2.48 14.48
CA ALA A 91 15.12 1.48 15.51
C ALA A 91 15.84 0.16 15.24
N LEU A 92 15.85 -0.30 13.99
CA LEU A 92 16.60 -1.50 13.58
C LEU A 92 18.10 -1.29 13.72
N THR A 93 18.65 -0.19 13.20
CA THR A 93 20.08 0.11 13.23
C THR A 93 20.65 0.11 14.66
N LEU A 94 19.92 0.70 15.61
CA LEU A 94 20.31 0.72 17.03
C LEU A 94 20.30 -0.66 17.71
N ARG A 95 19.71 -1.68 17.07
CA ARG A 95 19.58 -3.06 17.59
C ARG A 95 20.38 -4.08 16.78
N LEU A 96 21.17 -3.60 15.83
CA LEU A 96 21.94 -4.41 14.89
C LEU A 96 23.38 -3.90 14.88
N ASP A 97 24.14 -4.24 15.92
CA ASP A 97 25.52 -3.75 16.14
C ASP A 97 26.45 -3.93 14.93
N LYS A 98 26.25 -5.01 14.16
CA LYS A 98 27.05 -5.35 12.96
C LYS A 98 26.38 -4.89 11.65
N GLY A 99 25.28 -4.15 11.72
CA GLY A 99 24.43 -3.78 10.61
C GLY A 99 23.64 -4.96 10.02
N MET A 100 22.97 -4.71 8.89
CA MET A 100 22.21 -5.74 8.18
C MET A 100 23.13 -6.77 7.48
N PRO A 101 22.84 -8.08 7.60
CA PRO A 101 23.60 -9.11 6.90
C PRO A 101 23.59 -8.90 5.38
N ARG A 102 24.79 -8.86 4.77
CA ARG A 102 24.96 -8.65 3.31
C ARG A 102 24.26 -9.69 2.42
N ARG A 103 24.02 -10.90 2.95
CA ARG A 103 23.32 -12.00 2.26
C ARG A 103 22.01 -12.35 2.97
N GLY A 104 21.34 -11.35 3.55
CA GLY A 104 20.12 -11.54 4.32
C GLY A 104 18.86 -11.75 3.49
N GLY A 105 18.91 -11.78 2.16
CA GLY A 105 17.71 -11.98 1.33
C GLY A 105 16.60 -10.99 1.66
N ALA A 106 15.41 -11.50 1.98
CA ALA A 106 14.23 -10.70 2.35
C ALA A 106 14.22 -10.22 3.82
N LEU A 107 15.30 -10.43 4.59
CA LEU A 107 15.35 -10.16 6.02
C LEU A 107 15.05 -8.69 6.36
N GLU A 108 15.71 -7.72 5.69
CA GLU A 108 15.50 -6.28 5.97
C GLU A 108 14.02 -5.93 5.85
N TRP A 109 13.40 -6.34 4.75
CA TRP A 109 12.00 -6.03 4.46
C TRP A 109 11.05 -6.72 5.42
N THR A 110 11.37 -7.96 5.81
CA THR A 110 10.62 -8.73 6.82
C THR A 110 10.68 -8.04 8.19
N LEU A 111 11.86 -7.56 8.59
CA LEU A 111 12.03 -6.80 9.82
C LEU A 111 11.31 -5.46 9.78
N ILE A 112 11.36 -4.75 8.66
CA ILE A 112 10.66 -3.47 8.47
C ILE A 112 9.16 -3.65 8.64
N VAL A 113 8.54 -4.61 7.94
CA VAL A 113 7.09 -4.81 8.04
C VAL A 113 6.65 -5.35 9.40
N ALA A 114 7.49 -6.15 10.06
CA ALA A 114 7.21 -6.64 11.41
C ALA A 114 7.33 -5.52 12.45
N ALA A 115 8.35 -4.66 12.35
CA ALA A 115 8.50 -3.48 13.19
C ALA A 115 7.36 -2.49 12.99
N ALA A 116 6.89 -2.29 11.75
CA ALA A 116 5.73 -1.46 11.46
C ALA A 116 4.48 -1.96 12.20
N GLN A 117 4.28 -3.28 12.23
CA GLN A 117 3.18 -3.89 12.99
C GLN A 117 3.32 -3.69 14.50
N ILE A 118 4.52 -3.92 15.05
CA ILE A 118 4.79 -3.81 16.50
C ILE A 118 4.64 -2.36 17.01
N LEU A 119 5.04 -1.38 16.20
CA LEU A 119 5.14 0.02 16.62
C LEU A 119 3.90 0.85 16.29
N PHE A 120 3.17 0.52 15.22
CA PHE A 120 2.18 1.45 14.65
C PHE A 120 0.85 0.80 14.25
N LEU A 121 0.72 -0.52 14.37
CA LEU A 121 -0.55 -1.22 14.09
C LEU A 121 -1.02 -1.95 15.35
N ASP A 122 -2.33 -2.18 15.45
CA ASP A 122 -2.95 -2.93 16.54
C ASP A 122 -2.79 -4.46 16.36
N THR A 123 -1.56 -4.90 16.06
CA THR A 123 -1.23 -6.31 15.88
C THR A 123 -0.62 -6.85 17.17
N PRO A 124 -1.09 -8.00 17.71
CA PRO A 124 -0.46 -8.61 18.87
C PRO A 124 1.02 -8.91 18.63
N ASP A 125 1.88 -8.50 19.57
CA ASP A 125 3.34 -8.59 19.42
C ASP A 125 3.84 -10.00 19.12
N HIS A 126 3.30 -10.99 19.83
CA HIS A 126 3.68 -12.39 19.62
C HIS A 126 3.36 -12.85 18.19
N ALA A 127 2.25 -12.38 17.60
CA ALA A 127 1.86 -12.72 16.24
C ALA A 127 2.76 -12.04 15.20
N ALA A 128 3.07 -10.75 15.39
CA ALA A 128 4.00 -10.03 14.52
C ALA A 128 5.39 -10.67 14.51
N VAL A 129 5.92 -11.03 15.69
CA VAL A 129 7.22 -11.69 15.84
C VAL A 129 7.22 -13.10 15.26
N ASP A 130 6.24 -13.96 15.64
CA ASP A 130 6.19 -15.36 15.19
C ASP A 130 6.08 -15.47 13.67
N LEU A 131 5.18 -14.68 13.06
CA LEU A 131 4.99 -14.71 11.60
C LEU A 131 6.21 -14.15 10.85
N ALA A 132 6.91 -13.16 11.41
CA ALA A 132 8.15 -12.65 10.82
C ALA A 132 9.27 -13.71 10.87
N VAL A 133 9.39 -14.44 11.99
CA VAL A 133 10.36 -15.55 12.12
C VAL A 133 10.03 -16.67 11.14
N LYS A 134 8.75 -17.02 10.98
CA LYS A 134 8.29 -18.00 9.99
C LYS A 134 8.57 -17.54 8.55
N ALA A 135 8.31 -16.27 8.23
CA ALA A 135 8.63 -15.69 6.92
C ALA A 135 10.13 -15.75 6.63
N THR A 136 10.96 -15.43 7.63
CA THR A 136 12.43 -15.52 7.54
C THR A 136 12.88 -16.96 7.30
N ARG A 137 12.31 -17.95 7.99
CA ARG A 137 12.64 -19.38 7.80
C ARG A 137 12.24 -19.92 6.43
N ALA A 138 11.19 -19.38 5.83
CA ALA A 138 10.65 -19.85 4.56
C ALA A 138 11.51 -19.45 3.35
N GLU A 139 12.42 -18.48 3.49
CA GLU A 139 13.25 -17.98 2.40
C GLU A 139 14.72 -18.38 2.61
N PRO A 140 15.34 -19.17 1.71
CA PRO A 140 16.65 -19.79 1.96
C PRO A 140 17.77 -18.83 2.35
N ALA A 141 17.82 -17.62 1.78
CA ALA A 141 18.89 -16.67 2.09
C ALA A 141 18.71 -16.02 3.46
N SER A 142 17.47 -15.82 3.92
CA SER A 142 17.19 -15.24 5.23
C SER A 142 17.05 -16.27 6.37
N ALA A 143 16.79 -17.55 6.06
CA ALA A 143 16.56 -18.60 7.05
C ALA A 143 17.61 -18.72 8.17
N PRO A 144 18.94 -18.62 7.91
CA PRO A 144 19.96 -18.64 8.96
C PRO A 144 19.82 -17.51 10.00
N PHE A 145 19.13 -16.43 9.65
CA PHE A 145 18.94 -15.25 10.49
C PHE A 145 17.62 -15.26 11.28
N ALA A 146 16.89 -16.37 11.30
CA ALA A 146 15.62 -16.47 12.05
C ALA A 146 15.75 -16.16 13.54
N ALA A 147 16.86 -16.60 14.17
CA ALA A 147 17.15 -16.28 15.57
C ALA A 147 17.44 -14.79 15.78
N LEU A 148 18.18 -14.17 14.85
CA LEU A 148 18.43 -12.73 14.85
C LEU A 148 17.13 -11.95 14.70
N ALA A 149 16.26 -12.35 13.76
CA ALA A 149 14.98 -11.71 13.54
C ALA A 149 14.11 -11.73 14.82
N ASN A 150 14.01 -12.89 15.48
CA ASN A 150 13.30 -13.02 16.75
C ASN A 150 13.91 -12.10 17.83
N ALA A 151 15.24 -12.08 17.97
CA ALA A 151 15.92 -11.27 18.99
C ALA A 151 15.70 -9.77 18.77
N VAL A 152 15.89 -9.29 17.54
CA VAL A 152 15.72 -7.89 17.16
C VAL A 152 14.27 -7.43 17.36
N LEU A 153 13.30 -8.21 16.89
CA LEU A 153 11.89 -7.83 17.02
C LEU A 153 11.42 -7.85 18.48
N ARG A 154 11.89 -8.80 19.30
CA ARG A 154 11.63 -8.78 20.75
C ARG A 154 12.26 -7.57 21.45
N ALA A 155 13.44 -7.13 21.01
CA ALA A 155 14.05 -5.90 21.51
C ALA A 155 13.21 -4.67 21.11
N ILE A 156 12.65 -4.62 19.90
CA ILE A 156 11.72 -3.56 19.48
C ILE A 156 10.47 -3.54 20.35
N VAL A 157 9.87 -4.70 20.65
CA VAL A 157 8.70 -4.80 21.55
C VAL A 157 9.04 -4.23 22.94
N ARG A 158 10.16 -4.65 23.52
CA ARG A 158 10.59 -4.20 24.86
C ARG A 158 10.84 -2.70 24.92
N ASP A 159 11.42 -2.13 23.87
CA ASP A 159 11.85 -0.74 23.85
C ASP A 159 10.84 0.17 23.10
N ARG A 160 9.61 -0.31 22.84
CA ARG A 160 8.59 0.37 22.03
C ARG A 160 8.40 1.82 22.43
N ASP A 161 8.12 2.07 23.71
CA ASP A 161 7.76 3.40 24.19
C ASP A 161 8.90 4.40 23.98
N GLN A 162 10.15 3.95 24.19
CA GLN A 162 11.33 4.78 23.93
C GLN A 162 11.49 5.08 22.44
N ILE A 163 11.32 4.08 21.56
CA ILE A 163 11.39 4.26 20.10
C ILE A 163 10.36 5.29 19.64
N LEU A 164 9.13 5.21 20.17
CA LEU A 164 8.05 6.13 19.81
C LEU A 164 8.30 7.54 20.34
N ALA A 165 8.83 7.68 21.56
CA ALA A 165 9.19 8.96 22.16
C ALA A 165 10.32 9.68 21.40
N ASP A 166 11.31 8.93 20.91
CA ASP A 166 12.49 9.48 20.20
C ASP A 166 12.26 9.70 18.69
N SER A 167 11.05 9.42 18.20
CA SER A 167 10.72 9.44 16.77
C SER A 167 10.42 10.85 16.27
N ASP A 168 11.33 11.45 15.50
CA ASP A 168 11.18 12.81 14.95
C ASP A 168 10.61 12.77 13.52
N PRO A 169 9.49 13.44 13.21
CA PRO A 169 8.87 13.39 11.88
C PRO A 169 9.73 13.99 10.77
N LEU A 170 10.46 15.05 11.08
CA LEU A 170 11.25 15.78 10.09
C LEU A 170 12.63 15.16 9.91
N GLU A 171 13.22 14.59 10.96
CA GLU A 171 14.55 13.97 10.88
C GLU A 171 14.50 12.50 10.47
N ASP A 172 13.55 11.74 10.99
CA ASP A 172 13.51 10.30 10.76
C ASP A 172 12.69 9.99 9.50
N ASP A 173 11.42 10.39 9.44
CA ASP A 173 10.48 9.96 8.37
C ASP A 173 10.48 10.85 7.11
N THR A 174 11.31 11.88 7.07
CA THR A 174 11.47 12.75 5.90
C THR A 174 12.89 12.64 5.36
N PRO A 175 13.09 12.35 4.05
CA PRO A 175 14.44 12.32 3.48
C PRO A 175 15.18 13.65 3.70
N ALA A 176 16.46 13.59 4.06
CA ALA A 176 17.25 14.77 4.45
C ALA A 176 17.20 15.91 3.42
N TRP A 177 17.25 15.59 2.12
CA TRP A 177 17.14 16.59 1.05
C TRP A 177 15.78 17.31 1.04
N LEU A 178 14.70 16.62 1.38
CA LEU A 178 13.35 17.16 1.42
C LEU A 178 13.15 17.98 2.70
N ALA A 179 13.63 17.49 3.84
CA ALA A 179 13.63 18.22 5.10
C ALA A 179 14.38 19.55 4.97
N GLN A 180 15.57 19.54 4.36
CA GLN A 180 16.35 20.75 4.08
C GLN A 180 15.59 21.72 3.16
N ARG A 181 14.95 21.20 2.11
CA ARG A 181 14.15 22.03 1.19
C ARG A 181 12.96 22.68 1.90
N TRP A 182 12.24 21.94 2.73
CA TRP A 182 11.13 22.47 3.52
C TRP A 182 11.58 23.52 4.52
N ARG A 183 12.69 23.29 5.24
CA ARG A 183 13.30 24.30 6.12
C ARG A 183 13.62 25.58 5.38
N SER A 184 14.26 25.47 4.22
CA SER A 184 14.65 26.62 3.41
C SER A 184 13.47 27.40 2.86
N THR A 185 12.35 26.74 2.57
CA THR A 185 11.17 27.38 1.93
C THR A 185 10.16 27.89 2.96
N TYR A 186 9.95 27.13 4.05
CA TYR A 186 8.85 27.32 4.99
C TYR A 186 9.31 27.63 6.43
N GLY A 187 10.61 27.51 6.73
CA GLY A 187 11.16 27.62 8.09
C GLY A 187 10.98 26.34 8.92
N GLU A 188 11.68 26.26 10.05
CA GLU A 188 11.74 25.06 10.90
C GLU A 188 10.37 24.61 11.41
N SER A 189 9.60 25.54 11.98
CA SER A 189 8.31 25.23 12.61
C SER A 189 7.31 24.64 11.61
N LEU A 190 7.16 25.27 10.44
CA LEU A 190 6.22 24.80 9.42
C LEU A 190 6.73 23.53 8.73
N ALA A 191 8.04 23.38 8.51
CA ALA A 191 8.61 22.13 8.01
C ALA A 191 8.29 20.94 8.92
N ARG A 192 8.39 21.13 10.25
CA ARG A 192 8.00 20.11 11.24
C ARG A 192 6.52 19.82 11.21
N ALA A 193 5.67 20.84 11.09
CA ALA A 193 4.23 20.65 10.98
C ALA A 193 3.83 19.87 9.72
N ILE A 194 4.46 20.14 8.57
CA ILE A 194 4.26 19.40 7.32
C ILE A 194 4.67 17.93 7.50
N ALA A 195 5.87 17.69 8.04
CA ALA A 195 6.36 16.34 8.29
C ALA A 195 5.46 15.55 9.26
N LEU A 196 4.94 16.22 10.29
CA LEU A 196 3.98 15.63 11.21
C LEU A 196 2.65 15.29 10.52
N ALA A 197 2.13 16.17 9.67
CA ALA A 197 0.91 15.92 8.91
C ALA A 197 1.05 14.70 7.98
N HIS A 198 2.24 14.48 7.39
CA HIS A 198 2.52 13.31 6.54
C HIS A 198 2.54 11.98 7.32
N ARG A 199 2.64 12.00 8.65
CA ARG A 199 2.54 10.79 9.49
C ARG A 199 1.12 10.31 9.70
N SER A 200 0.12 11.17 9.50
CA SER A 200 -1.29 10.83 9.64
C SER A 200 -1.79 10.07 8.41
N GLU A 201 -2.81 9.25 8.60
CA GLU A 201 -3.54 8.68 7.48
C GLU A 201 -4.31 9.80 6.75
N PRO A 202 -4.25 9.87 5.41
CA PRO A 202 -5.01 10.87 4.67
C PRO A 202 -6.51 10.61 4.80
N THR A 203 -7.28 11.68 4.98
CA THR A 203 -8.74 11.62 4.97
C THR A 203 -9.27 11.37 3.56
N LEU A 204 -10.48 10.82 3.45
CA LEU A 204 -11.16 10.66 2.17
C LEU A 204 -11.98 11.90 1.86
N ASP A 205 -11.55 12.67 0.87
CA ASP A 205 -12.28 13.85 0.41
C ASP A 205 -13.03 13.57 -0.89
N LEU A 206 -14.26 14.11 -0.94
CA LEU A 206 -15.19 13.95 -2.04
C LEU A 206 -15.58 15.30 -2.62
N SER A 207 -15.74 15.32 -3.94
CA SER A 207 -16.53 16.34 -4.62
C SER A 207 -17.90 15.75 -4.96
N VAL A 208 -18.95 16.48 -4.59
CA VAL A 208 -20.35 16.09 -4.82
C VAL A 208 -20.94 16.92 -5.95
N ARG A 209 -21.90 16.38 -6.71
CA ARG A 209 -22.63 17.16 -7.73
C ARG A 209 -23.44 18.29 -7.14
N SER A 210 -24.12 18.00 -6.04
CA SER A 210 -25.07 18.88 -5.36
C SER A 210 -25.22 18.43 -3.91
N ASP A 211 -25.74 19.33 -3.08
CA ASP A 211 -26.05 19.06 -1.67
C ASP A 211 -24.90 18.44 -0.84
N PRO A 212 -23.78 19.17 -0.63
CA PRO A 212 -22.70 18.69 0.24
C PRO A 212 -23.13 18.37 1.66
N ALA A 213 -24.11 19.11 2.20
CA ALA A 213 -24.59 18.91 3.57
C ALA A 213 -25.33 17.57 3.71
N GLY A 214 -26.25 17.25 2.80
CA GLY A 214 -26.95 15.97 2.81
C GLY A 214 -26.01 14.79 2.61
N TRP A 215 -25.01 14.91 1.73
CA TRP A 215 -24.00 13.85 1.56
C TRP A 215 -23.09 13.69 2.79
N ALA A 216 -22.70 14.79 3.44
CA ALA A 216 -21.95 14.72 4.69
C ALA A 216 -22.77 14.00 5.77
N GLU A 217 -24.06 14.30 5.91
CA GLU A 217 -24.94 13.60 6.86
C GLU A 217 -25.04 12.10 6.56
N LYS A 218 -25.34 11.74 5.30
CA LYS A 218 -25.49 10.34 4.87
C LYS A 218 -24.23 9.49 5.06
N LEU A 219 -23.07 10.07 4.77
CA LEU A 219 -21.79 9.35 4.78
C LEU A 219 -21.03 9.51 6.09
N GLY A 220 -21.59 10.22 7.09
CA GLY A 220 -20.93 10.47 8.38
C GLY A 220 -19.70 11.39 8.26
N GLY A 221 -19.75 12.33 7.33
CA GLY A 221 -18.68 13.28 7.04
C GLY A 221 -18.93 14.71 7.51
N MET A 222 -18.06 15.61 7.08
CA MET A 222 -18.20 17.05 7.28
C MET A 222 -17.96 17.83 5.99
N VAL A 223 -18.71 18.92 5.81
CA VAL A 223 -18.48 19.86 4.70
C VAL A 223 -17.30 20.76 5.07
N LEU A 224 -16.31 20.82 4.19
CA LEU A 224 -15.18 21.73 4.33
C LEU A 224 -15.55 23.14 3.86
N PRO A 225 -14.82 24.21 4.28
CA PRO A 225 -15.13 25.58 3.87
C PRO A 225 -15.16 25.80 2.36
N THR A 226 -14.44 24.95 1.62
CA THR A 226 -14.36 24.99 0.17
C THR A 226 -15.41 24.11 -0.50
N GLY A 227 -16.35 23.52 0.23
CA GLY A 227 -17.51 22.76 -0.29
C GLY A 227 -17.24 21.32 -0.71
N SER A 228 -16.04 20.79 -0.46
CA SER A 228 -15.79 19.33 -0.51
C SER A 228 -16.35 18.66 0.75
N VAL A 229 -16.67 17.37 0.66
CA VAL A 229 -17.10 16.56 1.81
C VAL A 229 -15.92 15.70 2.26
N ARG A 230 -15.53 15.80 3.53
CA ARG A 230 -14.46 15.01 4.13
C ARG A 230 -15.06 13.89 4.97
N LEU A 231 -14.61 12.68 4.71
CA LEU A 231 -14.99 11.48 5.43
C LEU A 231 -13.83 10.95 6.25
N ASP A 232 -14.16 10.46 7.44
CA ASP A 232 -13.29 9.61 8.26
C ASP A 232 -13.84 8.18 8.21
N THR A 233 -13.49 7.45 7.15
CA THR A 233 -14.01 6.10 6.88
C THR A 233 -12.93 5.20 6.30
N HIS A 234 -12.99 3.93 6.68
CA HIS A 234 -12.16 2.86 6.11
C HIS A 234 -12.96 1.92 5.19
N ALA A 235 -14.24 2.23 4.94
CA ALA A 235 -15.06 1.44 4.03
C ALA A 235 -14.53 1.56 2.59
N PRO A 236 -14.59 0.48 1.78
CA PRO A 236 -14.23 0.55 0.37
C PRO A 236 -15.07 1.61 -0.35
N VAL A 237 -14.42 2.52 -1.08
CA VAL A 237 -15.08 3.62 -1.81
C VAL A 237 -16.22 3.12 -2.71
N ALA A 238 -16.03 1.96 -3.34
CA ALA A 238 -17.02 1.37 -4.24
C ALA A 238 -18.30 0.92 -3.54
N GLU A 239 -18.27 0.72 -2.22
CA GLU A 239 -19.41 0.28 -1.40
C GLU A 239 -20.13 1.46 -0.73
N LEU A 240 -19.58 2.68 -0.82
CA LEU A 240 -20.21 3.88 -0.25
C LEU A 240 -21.43 4.31 -1.09
N GLU A 241 -22.51 4.69 -0.39
CA GLU A 241 -23.76 5.15 -1.02
C GLU A 241 -23.50 6.28 -2.03
N GLY A 242 -24.11 6.18 -3.21
CA GLY A 242 -24.00 7.20 -4.25
C GLY A 242 -22.78 7.06 -5.17
N TYR A 243 -21.83 6.16 -4.87
CA TYR A 243 -20.67 5.95 -5.73
C TYR A 243 -21.08 5.34 -7.08
N ALA A 244 -21.84 4.24 -7.07
CA ALA A 244 -22.24 3.53 -8.28
C ALA A 244 -23.13 4.42 -9.18
N GLU A 245 -23.98 5.23 -8.56
CA GLU A 245 -24.90 6.17 -9.22
C GLU A 245 -24.21 7.47 -9.66
N GLY A 246 -22.91 7.62 -9.40
CA GLY A 246 -22.12 8.75 -9.85
C GLY A 246 -22.47 10.08 -9.19
N GLN A 247 -23.00 10.08 -7.97
CA GLN A 247 -23.43 11.29 -7.25
C GLN A 247 -22.25 12.16 -6.77
N TRP A 248 -21.10 11.53 -6.61
CA TRP A 248 -19.86 12.15 -6.19
C TRP A 248 -18.64 11.39 -6.75
N TRP A 249 -17.47 11.99 -6.62
CA TRP A 249 -16.18 11.38 -6.95
C TRP A 249 -15.14 11.71 -5.89
N VAL A 250 -14.15 10.81 -5.74
CA VAL A 250 -13.02 11.04 -4.84
C VAL A 250 -12.14 12.14 -5.43
N GLN A 251 -11.94 13.19 -4.65
CA GLN A 251 -11.09 14.32 -5.00
C GLN A 251 -10.64 15.02 -3.72
N ASP A 252 -9.33 15.07 -3.51
CA ASP A 252 -8.73 15.85 -2.42
C ASP A 252 -9.25 17.30 -2.42
N ALA A 253 -9.51 17.85 -1.23
CA ALA A 253 -10.08 19.19 -1.10
C ALA A 253 -9.21 20.27 -1.76
N ALA A 254 -7.89 20.15 -1.72
CA ALA A 254 -6.99 21.06 -2.42
C ALA A 254 -7.01 20.82 -3.94
N ALA A 255 -7.16 19.57 -4.38
CA ALA A 255 -7.31 19.22 -5.80
C ALA A 255 -8.61 19.75 -6.43
N ALA A 256 -9.62 20.11 -5.63
CA ALA A 256 -10.86 20.74 -6.09
C ALA A 256 -10.73 22.25 -6.32
N LEU A 257 -9.70 22.91 -5.76
CA LEU A 257 -9.54 24.36 -5.83
C LEU A 257 -9.26 24.90 -7.24
N PRO A 258 -8.37 24.29 -8.06
CA PRO A 258 -8.03 24.87 -9.37
C PRO A 258 -9.25 25.05 -10.30
N ALA A 259 -10.12 24.04 -10.39
CA ALA A 259 -11.33 24.14 -11.21
C ALA A 259 -12.33 25.17 -10.64
N ARG A 260 -12.42 25.31 -9.31
CA ARG A 260 -13.24 26.37 -8.68
C ARG A 260 -12.71 27.77 -9.00
N LEU A 261 -11.40 27.95 -8.97
CA LEU A 261 -10.75 29.22 -9.32
C LEU A 261 -10.92 29.57 -10.80
N LEU A 262 -10.91 28.56 -11.67
CA LEU A 262 -11.20 28.72 -13.10
C LEU A 262 -12.63 29.21 -13.36
N ARG A 263 -13.58 28.85 -12.50
CA ARG A 263 -15.02 29.19 -12.63
C ARG A 263 -15.59 28.78 -13.99
N PRO A 264 -15.56 27.47 -14.34
CA PRO A 264 -16.12 26.98 -15.59
C PRO A 264 -17.61 27.31 -15.69
N ALA A 265 -18.07 27.56 -16.91
CA ALA A 265 -19.47 27.81 -17.24
C ALA A 265 -19.95 26.84 -18.32
N ALA A 266 -21.27 26.66 -18.42
CA ALA A 266 -21.88 25.82 -19.44
C ALA A 266 -21.46 26.26 -20.85
N GLY A 267 -20.96 25.31 -21.66
CA GLY A 267 -20.47 25.56 -23.02
C GLY A 267 -19.11 26.26 -23.10
N MET A 268 -18.47 26.57 -21.97
CA MET A 268 -17.10 27.08 -21.96
C MET A 268 -16.16 25.97 -22.44
N ARG A 269 -15.41 26.24 -23.52
CA ARG A 269 -14.37 25.32 -23.99
C ARG A 269 -13.19 25.34 -23.02
N VAL A 270 -12.84 24.18 -22.49
CA VAL A 270 -11.75 24.01 -21.52
C VAL A 270 -10.89 22.82 -21.94
N VAL A 271 -9.57 22.98 -21.79
CA VAL A 271 -8.62 21.87 -21.93
C VAL A 271 -8.04 21.55 -20.56
N ASP A 272 -8.13 20.29 -20.14
CA ASP A 272 -7.45 19.77 -18.95
C ASP A 272 -6.20 19.01 -19.38
N LEU A 273 -5.03 19.59 -19.11
CA LEU A 273 -3.73 19.00 -19.46
C LEU A 273 -3.25 18.13 -18.30
N CYS A 274 -2.76 16.92 -18.62
CA CYS A 274 -2.45 15.88 -17.64
C CYS A 274 -3.69 15.44 -16.84
N ALA A 275 -4.82 15.26 -17.55
CA ALA A 275 -6.14 15.11 -16.95
C ALA A 275 -6.30 13.84 -16.08
N ALA A 276 -5.57 12.76 -16.38
CA ALA A 276 -5.79 11.49 -15.70
C ALA A 276 -5.34 11.55 -14.22
N PRO A 277 -6.04 10.90 -13.27
CA PRO A 277 -7.18 10.00 -13.44
C PRO A 277 -8.57 10.67 -13.51
N GLY A 278 -8.66 12.01 -13.57
CA GLY A 278 -9.87 12.70 -14.02
C GLY A 278 -10.71 13.44 -12.96
N GLY A 279 -10.25 13.62 -11.72
CA GLY A 279 -11.05 14.33 -10.70
C GLY A 279 -11.34 15.79 -11.06
N LYS A 280 -10.37 16.50 -11.65
CA LYS A 280 -10.55 17.88 -12.14
C LYS A 280 -11.39 17.91 -13.41
N ALA A 281 -11.09 17.04 -14.37
CA ALA A 281 -11.92 16.82 -15.55
C ALA A 281 -13.39 16.59 -15.20
N ALA A 282 -13.69 15.71 -14.24
CA ALA A 282 -15.05 15.48 -13.75
C ALA A 282 -15.68 16.75 -13.18
N GLN A 283 -14.94 17.53 -12.39
CA GLN A 283 -15.41 18.79 -11.84
C GLN A 283 -15.71 19.85 -12.91
N LEU A 284 -14.86 19.94 -13.94
CA LEU A 284 -15.05 20.85 -15.08
C LEU A 284 -16.27 20.43 -15.92
N ALA A 285 -16.38 19.15 -16.27
CA ALA A 285 -17.49 18.61 -17.03
C ALA A 285 -18.82 18.70 -16.25
N ALA A 286 -18.81 18.49 -14.93
CA ALA A 286 -19.98 18.64 -14.07
C ALA A 286 -20.51 20.08 -14.03
N ALA A 287 -19.63 21.07 -14.25
CA ALA A 287 -20.03 22.47 -14.41
C ALA A 287 -20.57 22.81 -15.82
N GLY A 288 -20.64 21.82 -16.72
CA GLY A 288 -21.14 21.96 -18.08
C GLY A 288 -20.11 22.47 -19.10
N ALA A 289 -18.82 22.49 -18.76
CA ALA A 289 -17.78 22.87 -19.70
C ALA A 289 -17.72 21.88 -20.89
N ASP A 290 -17.42 22.41 -22.07
CA ASP A 290 -17.05 21.62 -23.25
C ASP A 290 -15.56 21.23 -23.10
N LEU A 291 -15.33 20.03 -22.55
CA LEU A 291 -14.03 19.62 -22.03
C LEU A 291 -13.27 18.74 -23.02
N THR A 292 -12.03 19.09 -23.30
CA THR A 292 -11.02 18.19 -23.87
C THR A 292 -10.01 17.78 -22.80
N ALA A 293 -9.95 16.50 -22.47
CA ALA A 293 -9.03 15.91 -21.50
C ALA A 293 -7.83 15.29 -22.22
N VAL A 294 -6.62 15.76 -21.90
CA VAL A 294 -5.37 15.34 -22.54
C VAL A 294 -4.44 14.70 -21.53
N ASP A 295 -3.91 13.51 -21.83
CA ASP A 295 -2.83 12.89 -21.05
C ASP A 295 -1.97 12.01 -21.96
N ARG A 296 -0.67 11.94 -21.68
CA ARG A 296 0.27 11.10 -22.45
C ARG A 296 0.05 9.61 -22.24
N SER A 297 -0.60 9.21 -21.15
CA SER A 297 -0.78 7.81 -20.77
C SER A 297 -2.15 7.28 -21.16
N ALA A 298 -2.19 6.45 -22.20
CA ALA A 298 -3.40 5.75 -22.62
C ALA A 298 -4.02 4.90 -21.48
N GLU A 299 -3.20 4.19 -20.70
CA GLU A 299 -3.68 3.39 -19.58
C GLU A 299 -4.36 4.24 -18.49
N ARG A 300 -3.78 5.38 -18.12
CA ARG A 300 -4.42 6.28 -17.14
C ARG A 300 -5.69 6.93 -17.69
N LEU A 301 -5.77 7.16 -19.00
CA LEU A 301 -6.98 7.66 -19.66
C LEU A 301 -8.12 6.64 -19.68
N LYS A 302 -7.85 5.33 -19.66
CA LYS A 302 -8.91 4.32 -19.45
C LYS A 302 -9.61 4.50 -18.11
N LEU A 303 -8.86 4.82 -17.05
CA LEU A 303 -9.43 5.09 -15.72
C LEU A 303 -10.25 6.39 -15.72
N LEU A 304 -9.77 7.44 -16.40
CA LEU A 304 -10.53 8.68 -16.58
C LEU A 304 -11.84 8.41 -17.32
N ALA A 305 -11.79 7.70 -18.44
CA ALA A 305 -12.98 7.36 -19.24
C ALA A 305 -14.01 6.56 -18.42
N ALA A 306 -13.55 5.55 -17.67
CA ALA A 306 -14.42 4.77 -16.79
C ALA A 306 -15.06 5.64 -15.68
N ASN A 307 -14.30 6.57 -15.09
CA ASN A 307 -14.82 7.51 -14.11
C ASN A 307 -15.87 8.45 -14.70
N LEU A 308 -15.60 9.06 -15.86
CA LEU A 308 -16.56 9.94 -16.52
C LEU A 308 -17.84 9.20 -16.94
N ALA A 309 -17.70 7.97 -17.45
CA ALA A 309 -18.84 7.13 -17.79
C ALA A 309 -19.72 6.81 -16.56
N ARG A 310 -19.12 6.40 -15.43
CA ARG A 310 -19.86 6.21 -14.16
C ARG A 310 -20.56 7.48 -13.71
N LEU A 311 -19.92 8.62 -13.93
CA LEU A 311 -20.45 9.93 -13.61
C LEU A 311 -21.45 10.44 -14.69
N SER A 312 -21.71 9.72 -15.78
CA SER A 312 -22.53 10.24 -16.88
C SER A 312 -22.08 11.65 -17.35
N LEU A 313 -20.76 11.87 -17.36
CA LEU A 313 -20.12 13.11 -17.80
C LEU A 313 -19.43 12.88 -19.14
N ASN A 314 -19.49 13.88 -20.01
CA ASN A 314 -18.89 13.82 -21.34
C ASN A 314 -17.62 14.67 -21.39
N SER A 315 -16.61 14.17 -22.09
CA SER A 315 -15.44 14.94 -22.51
C SER A 315 -14.85 14.33 -23.78
N GLU A 316 -14.22 15.13 -24.61
CA GLU A 316 -13.27 14.62 -25.60
C GLU A 316 -12.03 14.09 -24.87
N ILE A 317 -11.53 12.92 -25.23
CA ILE A 317 -10.35 12.31 -24.59
C ILE A 317 -9.26 12.13 -25.64
N VAL A 318 -8.11 12.73 -25.42
CA VAL A 318 -6.98 12.73 -26.35
C VAL A 318 -5.73 12.17 -25.68
N VAL A 319 -5.13 11.15 -26.30
CA VAL A 319 -3.82 10.64 -25.91
C VAL A 319 -2.75 11.46 -26.63
N ALA A 320 -2.10 12.37 -25.93
CA ALA A 320 -1.04 13.21 -26.50
C ALA A 320 -0.05 13.69 -25.44
N ASP A 321 1.16 14.03 -25.89
CA ASP A 321 2.10 14.81 -25.08
C ASP A 321 1.75 16.30 -25.23
N ALA A 322 1.49 16.98 -24.12
CA ALA A 322 1.13 18.40 -24.11
C ALA A 322 2.32 19.33 -24.44
N LEU A 323 3.55 18.80 -24.45
CA LEU A 323 4.77 19.54 -24.80
C LEU A 323 5.24 19.30 -26.25
N ALA A 324 4.60 18.38 -26.97
CA ALA A 324 4.99 18.00 -28.33
C ALA A 324 4.52 19.03 -29.39
#